data_AF-A0A5K0VCP6-F1
#
_entry.id   AF-A0A5K0VCP6-F1
#
_cell.length_a   1.000
_cell.length_b   1.000
_cell.length_c   1.000
_cell.angle_alpha   90.00
_cell.angle_beta   90.00
_cell.angle_gamma   90.00
#
_symmetry.space_group_name_H-M   'P 1'
#
loop_
_entity.id
_entity.type
_entity.pdbx_description
1 polymer ?
#
loop_
_entity_poly.entity_id
_entity_poly.type
_entity_poly.pdbx_seq_one_letter_code
_entity_poly.pdbx_strand_id
1 'polypeptide(L)'
;MGSQSENEPSEFMTKMKKTVFVDNVSGLVTDSMIRKAFEQFGTVVNISFIPDYLEQNNASKCVLVEMENEKKAKSLLVETSNLPFMLGGMPRPIRCRMAEPEMFSERPRKSDRKMTCRWIQHNDPDFEVAKRMKEVVKKHEAEAFALRK
;
A
#
# COMPACT_ATOMS: atom_id res chain seq x y z
N MET A 1 -15.09 -26.63 9.56
CA MET A 1 -14.44 -26.86 8.25
C MET A 1 -13.48 -25.72 7.98
N GLY A 2 -12.28 -26.02 7.51
CA GLY A 2 -11.26 -25.00 7.16
C GLY A 2 -9.86 -25.36 7.63
N SER A 3 -9.36 -26.54 7.24
CA SER A 3 -7.95 -26.91 7.35
C SER A 3 -7.17 -26.28 6.20
N GLN A 4 -6.69 -25.06 6.40
CA GLN A 4 -5.63 -24.45 5.59
C GLN A 4 -4.73 -23.71 6.59
N SER A 5 -3.59 -24.27 6.99
CA SER A 5 -2.75 -23.57 7.97
C SER A 5 -1.25 -23.79 7.89
N GLU A 6 -0.74 -24.52 6.89
CA GLU A 6 0.72 -24.77 6.81
C GLU A 6 1.36 -24.37 5.47
N ASN A 7 0.63 -24.34 4.35
CA ASN A 7 1.18 -23.90 3.04
C ASN A 7 0.91 -22.42 2.70
N GLU A 8 -0.10 -21.79 3.31
CA GLU A 8 -0.46 -20.40 3.03
C GLU A 8 0.64 -19.36 3.33
N PRO A 9 1.44 -19.48 4.41
CA PRO A 9 2.45 -18.45 4.69
C PRO A 9 3.62 -18.48 3.68
N SER A 10 3.96 -19.63 3.11
CA SER A 10 5.07 -19.75 2.15
C SER A 10 4.68 -19.21 0.76
N GLU A 11 3.45 -19.49 0.32
CA GLU A 11 2.88 -18.97 -0.91
C GLU A 11 2.72 -17.45 -0.84
N PHE A 12 2.20 -16.93 0.26
CA PHE A 12 2.07 -15.48 0.50
C PHE A 12 3.42 -14.77 0.45
N MET A 13 4.45 -15.32 1.11
CA MET A 13 5.78 -14.73 1.10
C MET A 13 6.43 -14.76 -0.28
N THR A 14 6.16 -15.80 -1.07
CA THR A 14 6.65 -15.92 -2.44
C THR A 14 5.96 -14.90 -3.36
N LYS A 15 4.63 -14.76 -3.24
CA LYS A 15 3.85 -13.72 -3.91
C LYS A 15 4.38 -12.33 -3.55
N MET A 16 4.51 -12.03 -2.26
CA MET A 16 4.99 -10.74 -1.76
C MET A 16 6.37 -10.36 -2.33
N LYS A 17 7.33 -11.29 -2.38
CA LYS A 17 8.67 -11.01 -2.94
C LYS A 17 8.66 -10.68 -4.43
N LYS A 18 7.65 -11.15 -5.16
CA LYS A 18 7.45 -10.88 -6.59
C LYS A 18 6.60 -9.63 -6.85
N THR A 19 5.95 -9.10 -5.83
CA THR A 19 5.05 -7.96 -5.94
C THR A 19 5.77 -6.64 -5.71
N VAL A 20 5.46 -5.67 -6.58
CA VAL A 20 5.92 -4.28 -6.50
C VAL A 20 4.74 -3.40 -6.10
N PHE A 21 4.95 -2.58 -5.10
CA PHE A 21 4.05 -1.49 -4.72
C PHE A 21 4.34 -0.26 -5.57
N VAL A 22 3.30 0.27 -6.19
CA VAL A 22 3.35 1.43 -7.09
C VAL A 22 2.48 2.52 -6.48
N ASP A 23 3.13 3.65 -6.16
CA ASP A 23 2.53 4.84 -5.60
C ASP A 23 2.45 5.95 -6.66
N ASN A 24 1.66 7.00 -6.36
CA ASN A 24 1.49 8.20 -7.15
C ASN A 24 0.80 7.96 -8.50
N VAL A 25 0.01 6.88 -8.62
CA VAL A 25 -0.74 6.55 -9.84
C VAL A 25 -1.96 7.47 -9.95
N SER A 26 -2.19 8.06 -11.12
CA SER A 26 -3.38 8.88 -11.36
C SER A 26 -4.66 8.05 -11.27
N GLY A 27 -5.73 8.62 -10.72
CA GLY A 27 -7.03 7.95 -10.61
C GLY A 27 -7.66 7.54 -11.96
N LEU A 28 -7.22 8.16 -13.05
CA LEU A 28 -7.65 7.89 -14.43
C LEU A 28 -6.99 6.64 -15.04
N VAL A 29 -5.93 6.13 -14.42
CA VAL A 29 -5.19 4.98 -14.93
C VAL A 29 -6.01 3.70 -14.71
N THR A 30 -6.19 2.93 -15.78
CA THR A 30 -6.87 1.64 -15.76
C THR A 30 -5.87 0.49 -15.56
N ASP A 31 -6.36 -0.68 -15.14
CA ASP A 31 -5.57 -1.91 -15.05
C ASP A 31 -4.81 -2.21 -16.35
N SER A 32 -5.50 -2.10 -17.50
CA SER A 32 -4.89 -2.38 -18.81
C SER A 32 -3.74 -1.45 -19.17
N MET A 33 -3.77 -0.19 -18.70
CA MET A 33 -2.65 0.75 -18.89
C MET A 33 -1.45 0.37 -18.03
N ILE A 34 -1.69 -0.04 -16.78
CA ILE A 34 -0.64 -0.53 -15.88
C ILE A 34 -0.03 -1.81 -16.45
N ARG A 35 -0.86 -2.77 -16.84
CA ARG A 35 -0.41 -4.02 -17.44
C ARG A 35 0.53 -3.76 -18.62
N LYS A 36 0.10 -2.98 -19.62
CA LYS A 36 0.92 -2.65 -20.79
C LYS A 36 2.22 -1.93 -20.44
N ALA A 37 2.17 -1.00 -19.47
CA ALA A 37 3.34 -0.24 -19.05
C ALA A 37 4.37 -1.10 -18.31
N PHE A 38 3.93 -2.10 -17.56
CA PHE A 38 4.82 -2.97 -16.78
C PHE A 38 5.26 -4.22 -17.57
N GLU A 39 4.49 -4.64 -18.58
CA GLU A 39 4.83 -5.74 -19.50
C GLU A 39 6.15 -5.54 -20.25
N GLN A 40 6.59 -4.29 -20.45
CA GLN A 40 7.90 -4.00 -21.06
C GLN A 40 9.08 -4.46 -20.20
N PHE A 41 8.91 -4.57 -18.87
CA PHE A 41 9.96 -5.03 -17.95
C PHE A 41 9.87 -6.54 -17.70
N GLY A 42 8.68 -7.12 -17.83
CA GLY A 42 8.43 -8.56 -17.78
C GLY A 42 6.94 -8.90 -17.64
N THR A 43 6.62 -10.19 -17.66
CA THR A 43 5.23 -10.67 -17.56
C THR A 43 4.57 -10.27 -16.24
N VAL A 44 3.43 -9.59 -16.33
CA VAL A 44 2.60 -9.20 -15.19
C VAL A 44 1.54 -10.28 -14.93
N VAL A 45 1.60 -10.88 -13.74
CA VAL A 45 0.68 -11.95 -13.34
C VAL A 45 -0.64 -11.35 -12.87
N ASN A 46 -0.56 -10.41 -11.91
CA ASN A 46 -1.73 -9.86 -11.26
C ASN A 46 -1.56 -8.37 -10.94
N ILE A 47 -2.67 -7.64 -10.93
CA ILE A 47 -2.73 -6.22 -10.57
C ILE A 47 -3.84 -6.06 -9.54
N SER A 48 -3.53 -5.38 -8.43
CA SER A 48 -4.48 -5.17 -7.34
C SER A 48 -4.42 -3.73 -6.85
N PHE A 49 -5.53 -3.02 -6.95
CA PHE A 49 -5.64 -1.66 -6.45
C PHE A 49 -5.85 -1.68 -4.93
N ILE A 50 -5.11 -0.85 -4.21
CA ILE A 50 -5.31 -0.65 -2.78
C ILE A 50 -6.44 0.37 -2.61
N PRO A 51 -7.57 -0.01 -2.01
CA PRO A 51 -8.65 0.92 -1.75
C PRO A 51 -8.25 1.92 -0.66
N ASP A 52 -8.48 3.19 -0.92
CA ASP A 52 -8.48 4.21 0.13
C ASP A 52 -9.91 4.30 0.68
N TYR A 53 -10.07 3.96 1.96
CA TYR A 53 -11.37 3.99 2.65
C TYR A 53 -11.63 5.32 3.36
N LEU A 54 -10.63 6.20 3.44
CA LEU A 54 -10.69 7.46 4.18
C LEU A 54 -10.97 8.64 3.25
N GLU A 55 -10.54 8.57 1.99
CA GLU A 55 -10.74 9.66 1.02
C GLU A 55 -11.77 9.35 -0.05
N GLN A 56 -12.73 10.28 -0.23
CA GLN A 56 -13.72 10.22 -1.33
C GLN A 56 -13.14 10.70 -2.67
N ASN A 57 -11.92 11.26 -2.68
CA ASN A 57 -11.38 11.92 -3.86
C ASN A 57 -10.38 11.02 -4.60
N ASN A 58 -10.67 10.73 -5.88
CA ASN A 58 -9.91 9.86 -6.79
C ASN A 58 -8.51 10.41 -7.18
N ALA A 59 -7.84 11.21 -6.34
CA ALA A 59 -6.67 11.99 -6.72
C ALA A 59 -5.40 11.15 -6.99
N SER A 60 -5.22 10.06 -6.26
CA SER A 60 -4.17 9.07 -6.52
C SER A 60 -4.53 7.70 -5.98
N LYS A 61 -4.18 6.68 -6.75
CA LYS A 61 -4.37 5.27 -6.39
C LYS A 61 -3.00 4.65 -6.12
N CYS A 62 -2.99 3.71 -5.19
CA CYS A 62 -1.86 2.83 -4.95
C CYS A 62 -2.16 1.46 -5.56
N VAL A 63 -1.16 0.82 -6.15
CA VAL A 63 -1.34 -0.42 -6.90
C VAL A 63 -0.26 -1.42 -6.51
N LEU A 64 -0.65 -2.67 -6.32
CA LEU A 64 0.23 -3.81 -6.20
C LEU A 64 0.30 -4.51 -7.55
N VAL A 65 1.51 -4.65 -8.09
CA VAL A 65 1.78 -5.32 -9.37
C VAL A 65 2.62 -6.55 -9.10
N GLU A 66 2.04 -7.73 -9.34
CA GLU A 66 2.71 -9.01 -9.19
C GLU A 66 3.43 -9.38 -10.48
N MET A 67 4.76 -9.48 -10.42
CA MET A 67 5.60 -9.90 -11.55
C MET A 67 5.78 -11.42 -11.53
N GLU A 68 6.10 -12.01 -12.68
CA GLU A 68 6.37 -13.45 -12.76
C GLU A 68 7.53 -13.92 -11.84
N ASN A 69 8.58 -13.09 -11.74
CA ASN A 69 9.83 -13.41 -11.06
C ASN A 69 10.30 -12.28 -10.14
N GLU A 70 10.89 -12.64 -8.99
CA GLU A 70 11.48 -11.67 -8.04
C GLU A 70 12.61 -10.86 -8.69
N LYS A 71 13.40 -11.47 -9.57
CA LYS A 71 14.45 -10.79 -10.32
C LYS A 71 13.89 -9.65 -11.19
N LYS A 72 12.75 -9.90 -11.85
CA LYS A 72 12.08 -8.91 -12.70
C LYS A 72 11.50 -7.76 -11.87
N ALA A 73 10.90 -8.07 -10.71
CA ALA A 73 10.45 -7.06 -9.76
C ALA A 73 11.61 -6.14 -9.29
N LYS A 74 12.78 -6.70 -8.98
CA LYS A 74 13.96 -5.93 -8.59
C LYS A 74 14.54 -5.10 -9.75
N SER A 75 14.64 -5.66 -10.96
CA SER A 75 15.08 -4.90 -12.13
C SER A 75 14.18 -3.70 -12.39
N LEU A 76 12.86 -3.90 -12.33
CA LEU A 76 11.89 -2.83 -12.46
C LEU A 76 12.09 -1.73 -11.42
N LEU A 77 12.38 -2.09 -10.16
CA LEU A 77 12.66 -1.13 -9.10
C LEU A 77 13.88 -0.27 -9.45
N VAL A 78 14.97 -0.89 -9.92
CA VAL A 78 16.20 -0.19 -10.30
C VAL A 78 15.95 0.76 -11.48
N GLU A 79 15.21 0.32 -12.48
CA GLU A 79 14.89 1.15 -13.64
C GLU A 79 14.00 2.34 -13.27
N THR A 80 12.97 2.10 -12.44
CA THR A 80 12.07 3.16 -11.97
C THR A 80 12.76 4.13 -11.01
N SER A 81 13.77 3.67 -10.26
CA SER A 81 14.55 4.57 -9.39
C SER A 81 15.53 5.44 -10.16
N ASN A 82 16.06 4.93 -11.28
CA ASN A 82 17.05 5.63 -12.08
C ASN A 82 16.42 6.66 -13.03
N LEU A 83 15.23 6.36 -13.56
CA LEU A 83 14.55 7.19 -14.55
C LEU A 83 13.10 7.46 -14.15
N PRO A 84 12.61 8.70 -14.28
CA PRO A 84 11.22 9.03 -14.00
C PRO A 84 10.30 8.28 -14.98
N PHE A 85 9.52 7.34 -14.45
CA PHE A 85 8.58 6.56 -15.25
C PHE A 85 7.18 7.17 -15.17
N MET A 86 6.67 7.65 -16.30
CA MET A 86 5.36 8.31 -16.40
C MET A 86 4.32 7.34 -16.93
N LEU A 87 3.14 7.33 -16.31
CA LEU A 87 2.05 6.42 -16.68
C LEU A 87 0.83 7.22 -17.15
N GLY A 88 0.32 6.87 -18.34
CA GLY A 88 -0.87 7.50 -18.92
C GLY A 88 -0.65 8.88 -19.52
N GLY A 89 0.58 9.21 -19.93
CA GLY A 89 0.90 10.47 -20.63
C GLY A 89 0.86 11.72 -19.75
N MET A 90 0.61 11.56 -18.45
CA MET A 90 0.64 12.65 -17.48
C MET A 90 2.09 12.85 -16.98
N PRO A 91 2.57 14.10 -16.81
CA PRO A 91 3.92 14.39 -16.31
C PRO A 91 4.04 14.15 -14.79
N ARG A 92 3.51 13.01 -14.32
CA ARG A 92 3.49 12.59 -12.92
C ARG A 92 4.25 11.26 -12.84
N PRO A 93 5.53 11.25 -12.41
CA PRO A 93 6.30 10.03 -12.32
C PRO A 93 5.75 9.14 -11.19
N ILE A 94 5.60 7.85 -11.48
CA ILE A 94 5.20 6.86 -10.49
C ILE A 94 6.39 6.48 -9.61
N ARG A 95 6.11 5.99 -8.41
CA ARG A 95 7.15 5.51 -7.48
C ARG A 95 6.95 4.04 -7.20
N CYS A 96 7.97 3.23 -7.47
CA CYS A 96 7.95 1.80 -7.20
C CYS A 96 8.72 1.47 -5.92
N ARG A 97 8.19 0.56 -5.11
CA ARG A 97 8.82 -0.04 -3.92
C ARG A 97 8.52 -1.54 -3.88
N MET A 98 9.33 -2.32 -3.16
CA MET A 98 8.96 -3.71 -2.89
C MET A 98 7.73 -3.75 -2.00
N ALA A 99 6.83 -4.70 -2.22
CA ALA A 99 5.62 -4.83 -1.43
C ALA A 99 5.92 -5.27 0.00
N GLU A 100 5.21 -4.69 0.96
CA GLU A 100 5.27 -5.07 2.37
C GLU A 100 4.06 -5.92 2.75
N PRO A 101 4.17 -6.81 3.75
CA PRO A 101 3.07 -7.70 4.14
C PRO A 101 1.85 -6.91 4.64
N GLU A 102 2.05 -5.67 5.09
CA GLU A 102 0.98 -4.81 5.60
C GLU A 102 0.08 -4.22 4.51
N MET A 103 0.52 -4.28 3.25
CA MET A 103 -0.21 -3.76 2.09
C MET A 103 -1.25 -4.75 1.54
N PHE A 104 -1.20 -6.02 1.96
CA PHE A 104 -2.11 -7.05 1.47
C PHE A 104 -3.30 -7.26 2.43
N SER A 105 -4.51 -7.38 1.87
CA SER A 105 -5.72 -7.74 2.61
C SER A 105 -5.70 -9.20 3.09
N GLU A 106 -5.16 -10.10 2.26
CA GLU A 106 -5.05 -11.55 2.48
C GLU A 106 -3.97 -11.93 3.51
N ARG A 107 -3.29 -10.94 4.13
CA ARG A 107 -2.13 -11.21 5.00
C ARG A 107 -2.52 -12.13 6.16
N PRO A 108 -1.67 -13.11 6.52
CA PRO A 108 -1.92 -13.96 7.67
C PRO A 108 -1.94 -13.12 8.96
N ARG A 109 -2.86 -13.45 9.87
CA ARG A 109 -3.00 -12.73 11.13
C ARG A 109 -1.72 -12.91 11.97
N LYS A 110 -1.16 -11.80 12.47
CA LYS A 110 -0.07 -11.86 13.46
C LYS A 110 -0.60 -12.55 14.72
N SER A 111 -0.20 -13.81 14.93
CA SER A 111 -0.65 -14.69 16.03
C SER A 111 -0.47 -14.06 17.41
N ASP A 112 0.55 -13.23 17.58
CA ASP A 112 1.04 -12.78 18.89
C ASP A 112 0.41 -11.48 19.43
N ARG A 113 -0.50 -10.84 18.68
CA ARG A 113 -1.09 -9.54 19.10
C ARG A 113 -2.48 -9.71 19.70
N LYS A 114 -2.58 -9.65 21.04
CA LYS A 114 -3.84 -9.35 21.73
C LYS A 114 -4.08 -7.85 21.73
N MET A 115 -4.91 -7.36 20.80
CA MET A 115 -5.39 -5.98 20.84
C MET A 115 -6.50 -5.86 21.87
N THR A 116 -6.30 -5.04 22.90
CA THR A 116 -7.33 -4.65 23.86
C THR A 116 -7.75 -3.21 23.56
N CYS A 117 -9.06 -2.99 23.40
CA CYS A 117 -9.61 -1.66 23.22
C CYS A 117 -10.41 -1.30 24.48
N ARG A 118 -10.12 -0.14 25.08
CA ARG A 118 -10.88 0.39 26.22
C ARG A 118 -11.18 1.87 25.99
N TRP A 119 -12.36 2.31 26.41
CA TRP A 119 -12.69 3.73 26.46
C TRP A 119 -12.05 4.36 27.71
N ILE A 120 -11.36 5.49 27.52
CA ILE A 120 -10.68 6.20 28.61
C ILE A 120 -11.66 7.21 29.21
N GLN A 121 -11.84 7.13 30.53
CA GLN A 121 -12.69 8.05 31.30
C GLN A 121 -11.88 9.25 31.82
N HIS A 122 -12.55 10.33 32.22
CA HIS A 122 -11.90 11.55 32.73
C HIS A 122 -11.02 11.32 33.96
N ASN A 123 -11.38 10.32 34.80
CA ASN A 123 -10.62 10.00 36.01
C ASN A 123 -9.49 8.98 35.77
N ASP A 124 -9.29 8.52 34.53
CA ASP A 124 -8.24 7.55 34.20
C ASP A 124 -6.87 8.25 34.17
N PRO A 125 -5.80 7.64 34.72
CA PRO A 125 -4.46 8.24 34.69
C PRO A 125 -3.96 8.54 33.27
N ASP A 126 -4.43 7.80 32.27
CA ASP A 126 -4.03 7.99 30.87
C ASP A 126 -4.82 9.09 30.15
N PHE A 127 -5.82 9.71 30.79
CA PHE A 127 -6.74 10.66 30.16
C PHE A 127 -6.01 11.87 29.56
N GLU A 128 -5.08 12.46 30.32
CA GLU A 128 -4.31 13.62 29.85
C GLU A 128 -3.40 13.28 28.66
N VAL A 129 -2.82 12.07 28.65
CA VAL A 129 -2.00 11.60 27.52
C VAL A 129 -2.86 11.40 26.28
N ALA A 130 -4.03 10.75 26.43
CA ALA A 130 -4.97 10.53 25.34
C ALA A 130 -5.50 11.86 24.76
N LYS A 131 -5.77 12.85 25.63
CA LYS A 131 -6.21 14.18 25.22
C LYS A 131 -5.13 14.90 24.40
N ARG A 132 -3.88 14.89 24.85
CA ARG A 132 -2.76 15.47 24.10
C ARG A 132 -2.56 14.78 22.75
N MET A 133 -2.65 13.45 22.69
CA MET A 133 -2.60 12.72 21.42
C MET A 133 -3.71 13.15 20.47
N LYS A 134 -4.94 13.34 20.97
CA LYS A 134 -6.07 13.83 20.16
C LYS A 134 -5.83 15.23 19.61
N GLU A 135 -5.24 16.13 20.39
CA GLU A 135 -4.89 17.49 19.97
C GLU A 135 -3.81 17.47 18.88
N VAL A 136 -2.77 16.63 19.02
CA VAL A 136 -1.73 16.45 18.00
C VAL A 136 -2.31 15.92 16.69
N VAL A 137 -3.18 14.91 16.74
CA VAL A 137 -3.82 14.36 15.55
C VAL A 137 -4.66 15.41 14.82
N LYS A 138 -5.44 16.21 15.55
CA LYS A 138 -6.22 17.32 14.95
C LYS A 138 -5.33 18.36 14.29
N LYS A 139 -4.18 18.67 14.90
CA LYS A 139 -3.21 19.60 14.33
C LYS A 139 -2.64 19.05 13.02
N HIS A 140 -2.20 17.79 13.00
CA HIS A 140 -1.71 17.14 11.79
C HIS A 140 -2.78 17.08 10.69
N GLU A 141 -4.03 16.82 11.04
CA GLU A 141 -5.15 16.83 10.09
C GLU A 141 -5.33 18.22 9.46
N ALA A 142 -5.32 19.28 10.27
CA ALA A 142 -5.42 20.65 9.79
C ALA A 142 -4.24 21.06 8.89
N GLU A 143 -3.02 20.67 9.26
CA GLU A 143 -1.81 20.91 8.47
C GLU A 143 -1.85 20.15 7.13
N ALA A 144 -2.22 18.86 7.15
CA ALA A 144 -2.36 18.04 5.95
C ALA A 144 -3.44 18.58 5.01
N PHE A 145 -4.58 19.03 5.55
CA PHE A 145 -5.64 19.66 4.77
C PHE A 145 -5.17 20.97 4.11
N ALA A 146 -4.39 21.79 4.82
CA ALA A 146 -3.85 23.03 4.27
C ALA A 146 -2.85 22.79 3.12
N LEU A 147 -2.05 21.71 3.20
CA LEU A 147 -1.07 21.33 2.17
C LEU A 147 -1.67 20.67 0.92
N ARG A 148 -2.94 20.26 0.97
CA ARG A 148 -3.66 19.63 -0.15
C ARG A 148 -4.42 20.62 -1.04
N LYS A 149 -4.47 21.89 -0.67
CA LYS A 149 -5.12 22.96 -1.46
C LYS A 149 -4.22 23.52 -2.54
#